data_AF-A0A0S6W653-F1
#
_entry.id   AF-A0A0S6W653-F1
#
_cell.length_a   1.000
_cell.length_b   1.000
_cell.length_c   1.000
_cell.angle_alpha   90.00
_cell.angle_beta   90.00
_cell.angle_gamma   90.00
#
_symmetry.space_group_name_H-M   'P 1'
#
loop_
_entity.id
_entity.type
_entity.pdbx_description
1 polymer ?
#
loop_
_entity_poly.entity_id
_entity_poly.type
_entity_poly.pdbx_seq_one_letter_code
_entity_poly.pdbx_strand_id
1 'polypeptide(L)'
;MEEVKLNKLTATFDKYAGRQANFSVEHKEYKVHVNGLLQKNDKQYWFTNGAGKVIIEKKTSGSMMTLKGTYNVFSVKFMIGDTMMAEFEIPTKGTLRFGVSE
;
A
#
# COMPACT_ATOMS: atom_id res chain seq x y z
N MET A 1 5.66 -13.58 -7.07
CA MET A 1 4.82 -12.78 -6.15
C MET A 1 3.78 -13.71 -5.56
N GLU A 2 3.50 -13.55 -4.27
CA GLU A 2 2.53 -14.36 -3.51
C GLU A 2 1.35 -13.49 -3.09
N GLU A 3 0.17 -14.11 -2.89
CA GLU A 3 -1.00 -13.41 -2.40
C GLU A 3 -0.86 -13.07 -0.91
N VAL A 4 -1.19 -11.83 -0.54
CA VAL A 4 -1.09 -11.33 0.84
C VAL A 4 -2.46 -10.86 1.32
N LYS A 5 -2.88 -11.29 2.51
CA LYS A 5 -4.10 -10.77 3.14
C LYS A 5 -3.90 -9.32 3.58
N LEU A 6 -4.92 -8.47 3.41
CA LEU A 6 -4.86 -7.05 3.78
C LEU A 6 -4.40 -6.82 5.23
N ASN A 7 -4.84 -7.66 6.17
CA ASN A 7 -4.44 -7.57 7.58
C ASN A 7 -2.97 -7.97 7.86
N LYS A 8 -2.29 -8.60 6.89
CA LYS A 8 -0.86 -8.97 6.96
C LYS A 8 0.04 -8.02 6.18
N LEU A 9 -0.53 -7.02 5.50
CA LEU A 9 0.23 -6.13 4.62
C LEU A 9 1.35 -5.37 5.35
N THR A 10 1.03 -4.76 6.50
CA THR A 10 2.03 -4.06 7.34
C THR A 10 3.18 -4.97 7.77
N ALA A 11 2.87 -6.13 8.34
CA ALA A 11 3.89 -7.11 8.75
C ALA A 11 4.74 -7.60 7.57
N THR A 12 4.14 -7.73 6.38
CA THR A 12 4.87 -8.10 5.16
C THR A 12 5.82 -7.00 4.73
N PHE A 13 5.37 -5.73 4.74
CA PHE A 13 6.23 -4.61 4.40
C PHE A 13 7.35 -4.40 5.42
N ASP A 14 7.06 -4.55 6.72
CA ASP A 14 8.06 -4.51 7.77
C ASP A 14 9.16 -5.56 7.57
N LYS A 15 8.78 -6.79 7.22
CA LYS A 15 9.72 -7.90 7.01
C LYS A 15 10.69 -7.64 5.85
N TYR A 16 10.27 -6.89 4.83
CA TYR A 16 11.01 -6.74 3.59
C TYR A 16 11.40 -5.28 3.28
N ALA A 17 11.28 -4.38 4.25
CA ALA A 17 11.78 -3.01 4.14
C ALA A 17 13.29 -3.03 3.86
N GLY A 18 13.74 -2.13 2.98
CA GLY A 18 15.11 -2.06 2.48
C GLY A 18 15.41 -2.97 1.29
N ARG A 19 14.41 -3.68 0.73
CA ARG A 19 14.60 -4.58 -0.43
C ARG A 19 13.83 -4.09 -1.65
N GLN A 20 14.35 -4.42 -2.83
CA GLN A 20 13.61 -4.24 -4.08
C GLN A 20 12.39 -5.16 -4.08
N ALA A 21 11.20 -4.59 -4.24
CA ALA A 21 9.96 -5.34 -4.12
C ALA A 21 8.93 -4.91 -5.17
N ASN A 22 7.99 -5.82 -5.39
CA ASN A 22 6.85 -5.66 -6.24
C ASN A 22 5.60 -5.78 -5.37
N PHE A 23 4.68 -4.84 -5.52
CA PHE A 23 3.39 -4.88 -4.87
C PHE A 23 2.31 -4.64 -5.92
N SER A 24 1.23 -5.42 -5.87
CA SER A 24 0.11 -5.24 -6.78
C SER A 24 -1.22 -5.32 -6.05
N VAL A 25 -2.14 -4.44 -6.44
CA VAL A 25 -3.53 -4.43 -6.01
C VAL A 25 -4.39 -4.66 -7.24
N GLU A 26 -5.21 -5.69 -7.21
CA GLU A 26 -6.15 -6.01 -8.28
C GLU A 26 -7.58 -5.99 -7.75
N HIS A 27 -8.40 -5.15 -8.35
CA HIS A 27 -9.82 -5.00 -8.10
C HIS A 27 -10.57 -5.07 -9.44
N LYS A 28 -11.88 -5.30 -9.42
CA LYS A 28 -12.67 -5.42 -10.65
C LYS A 28 -12.55 -4.21 -11.59
N GLU A 29 -12.33 -3.03 -11.02
CA GLU A 29 -12.33 -1.75 -11.75
C GLU A 29 -10.91 -1.25 -12.04
N TYR A 30 -9.89 -1.76 -11.36
CA TYR A 30 -8.53 -1.25 -11.53
C TYR A 30 -7.48 -2.28 -11.11
N LYS A 31 -6.31 -2.14 -11.72
CA LYS A 31 -5.12 -2.92 -11.40
C LYS A 31 -3.95 -1.97 -11.23
N VAL A 32 -3.33 -2.02 -10.07
CA VAL A 32 -2.15 -1.22 -9.73
C VAL A 32 -0.98 -2.16 -9.51
N HIS A 33 0.14 -1.86 -10.15
CA HIS A 33 1.41 -2.54 -9.97
C HIS A 33 2.47 -1.51 -9.65
N VAL A 34 3.18 -1.72 -8.55
CA VAL A 34 4.31 -0.89 -8.14
C VAL A 34 5.54 -1.77 -7.99
N ASN A 35 6.63 -1.32 -8.58
CA ASN A 35 7.97 -1.89 -8.42
C ASN A 35 8.85 -0.77 -7.88
N GLY A 36 9.66 -1.09 -6.88
CA GLY A 36 10.61 -0.12 -6.33
C GLY A 36 11.31 -0.66 -5.10
N LEU A 37 12.25 0.14 -4.58
CA LEU A 37 12.82 -0.09 -3.27
C LEU A 37 11.73 0.17 -2.23
N LEU A 38 11.34 -0.86 -1.48
CA LEU A 38 10.41 -0.71 -0.37
C LEU A 38 11.16 -0.10 0.81
N GLN A 39 10.69 1.03 1.31
CA GLN A 39 11.24 1.68 2.49
C GLN A 39 10.11 1.98 3.49
N LYS A 40 10.51 2.23 4.72
CA LYS A 40 9.62 2.59 5.81
C LYS A 40 10.12 3.88 6.46
N ASN A 41 9.19 4.79 6.74
CA ASN A 41 9.41 5.89 7.65
C ASN A 41 8.15 6.11 8.48
N ASP A 42 8.29 6.13 9.80
CA ASP A 42 7.17 6.15 10.74
C ASP A 42 6.10 5.08 10.41
N LYS A 43 4.83 5.51 10.30
CA LYS A 43 3.65 4.68 9.98
C LYS A 43 3.37 4.60 8.47
N GLN A 44 4.33 5.01 7.64
CA GLN A 44 4.21 5.05 6.18
C GLN A 44 5.22 4.11 5.54
N TYR A 45 4.77 3.43 4.48
CA TYR A 45 5.63 2.65 3.62
C TYR A 45 5.69 3.33 2.26
N TRP A 46 6.81 3.23 1.56
CA TRP A 46 6.83 3.69 0.19
C TRP A 46 7.72 2.85 -0.71
N PHE A 47 7.33 2.82 -1.98
CA PHE A 47 8.11 2.26 -3.06
C PHE A 47 8.72 3.43 -3.84
N THR A 48 10.04 3.50 -3.90
CA THR A 48 10.75 4.48 -4.75
C THR A 48 11.23 3.82 -6.03
N ASN A 49 10.98 4.49 -7.16
CA ASN A 49 11.49 4.09 -8.48
C ASN A 49 11.90 5.35 -9.26
N GLY A 50 13.20 5.63 -9.29
CA GLY A 50 13.72 6.88 -9.84
C GLY A 50 13.14 8.12 -9.12
N ALA A 51 12.57 9.04 -9.88
CA ALA A 51 11.95 10.27 -9.35
C ALA A 51 10.51 10.09 -8.82
N GLY A 52 9.91 8.91 -9.03
CA GLY A 52 8.57 8.59 -8.56
C GLY A 52 8.57 7.88 -7.20
N LYS A 53 7.56 8.18 -6.37
CA LYS A 53 7.35 7.53 -5.08
C LYS A 53 5.90 7.14 -4.93
N VAL A 54 5.64 5.90 -4.51
CA VAL A 54 4.29 5.46 -4.12
C VAL A 54 4.24 5.26 -2.62
N ILE A 55 3.41 6.03 -1.93
CA ILE A 55 3.25 5.97 -0.46
C ILE A 55 2.03 5.11 -0.13
N ILE A 56 2.18 4.19 0.81
CA ILE A 56 1.11 3.37 1.37
C ILE A 56 0.99 3.66 2.86
N GLU A 57 -0.16 4.19 3.27
CA GLU A 57 -0.45 4.61 4.63
C GLU A 57 -1.61 3.81 5.20
N LYS A 58 -1.45 3.30 6.42
CA LYS A 58 -2.57 2.73 7.18
C LYS A 58 -3.33 3.87 7.86
N LYS A 59 -4.56 4.12 7.43
CA LYS A 59 -5.49 5.07 8.05
C LYS A 59 -6.53 4.35 8.88
N THR A 60 -6.94 4.96 9.99
CA THR A 60 -8.10 4.51 10.75
C THR A 60 -9.32 5.24 10.20
N SER A 61 -10.32 4.50 9.75
CA SER A 61 -11.57 5.03 9.21
C SER A 61 -12.76 4.55 10.04
N GLY A 62 -13.82 5.36 10.09
CA GLY A 62 -15.02 5.12 10.90
C GLY A 62 -15.25 6.20 11.97
N SER A 63 -16.52 6.55 12.16
CA SER A 63 -16.99 7.48 13.18
C SER A 63 -17.57 6.71 14.35
N MET A 64 -17.27 7.16 15.58
CA MET A 64 -17.85 6.65 16.83
C MET A 64 -19.41 6.68 16.82
N MET A 65 -20.02 7.50 15.95
CA MET A 65 -21.47 7.64 15.79
C MET A 65 -22.13 6.59 14.88
N THR A 66 -21.36 5.80 14.13
CA THR A 66 -21.93 4.76 13.25
C THR A 66 -21.70 3.39 13.85
N LEU A 67 -22.76 2.58 13.95
CA LEU A 67 -22.77 1.17 14.42
C LEU A 67 -21.79 0.23 13.68
N LYS A 68 -21.04 0.73 12.70
CA LYS A 68 -20.10 -0.02 11.86
C LYS A 68 -18.70 -0.18 12.48
N GLY A 69 -18.44 0.48 13.62
CA GLY A 69 -17.17 0.37 14.34
C GLY A 69 -15.99 1.02 13.62
N THR A 70 -14.84 1.07 14.30
CA THR A 70 -13.58 1.58 13.75
C THR A 70 -12.90 0.49 12.93
N TYR A 71 -12.52 0.78 11.69
CA TYR A 71 -11.79 -0.15 10.84
C TYR A 71 -10.55 0.50 10.21
N ASN A 72 -9.58 -0.33 9.81
CA ASN A 72 -8.35 0.15 9.17
C ASN A 72 -8.51 0.09 7.65
N VAL A 73 -8.19 1.20 6.98
CA VAL A 73 -8.06 1.28 5.53
C VAL A 73 -6.60 1.57 5.17
N PHE A 74 -6.21 1.25 3.94
CA PHE A 74 -4.90 1.59 3.41
C PHE A 74 -5.07 2.56 2.25
N SER A 75 -4.45 3.73 2.33
CA SER A 75 -4.39 4.68 1.22
C SER A 75 -3.09 4.47 0.45
N VAL A 76 -3.19 4.50 -0.89
CA VAL A 76 -2.07 4.47 -1.83
C VAL A 76 -2.02 5.81 -2.55
N LYS A 77 -0.90 6.51 -2.43
CA LYS A 77 -0.66 7.82 -3.04
C LYS A 77 0.49 7.73 -4.04
N PHE A 78 0.25 8.18 -5.26
CA PHE A 78 1.30 8.32 -6.27
C PHE A 78 1.86 9.74 -6.23
N MET A 79 3.16 9.85 -6.02
CA MET A 79 3.89 11.11 -5.90
C MET A 79 4.94 11.21 -7.01
N ILE A 80 5.08 12.39 -7.61
CA ILE A 80 6.21 12.77 -8.47
C ILE A 80 6.85 14.01 -7.84
N GLY A 81 8.07 13.87 -7.31
CA GLY A 81 8.60 14.86 -6.37
C GLY A 81 7.65 15.05 -5.17
N ASP A 82 7.25 16.29 -4.92
CA ASP A 82 6.31 16.65 -3.84
C ASP A 82 4.84 16.74 -4.29
N THR A 83 4.56 16.50 -5.57
CA THR A 83 3.21 16.60 -6.13
C THR A 83 2.48 15.26 -6.07
N MET A 84 1.30 15.24 -5.46
CA MET A 84 0.41 14.08 -5.47
C MET A 84 -0.36 14.01 -6.79
N MET A 85 -0.16 12.93 -7.53
CA MET A 85 -0.78 12.71 -8.84
C MET A 85 -2.13 11.97 -8.73
N ALA A 86 -2.24 11.04 -7.78
CA ALA A 86 -3.45 10.27 -7.52
C ALA A 86 -3.42 9.66 -6.12
N GLU A 87 -4.61 9.47 -5.53
CA GLU A 87 -4.81 8.75 -4.27
C GLU A 87 -6.00 7.80 -4.42
N PHE A 88 -5.85 6.57 -3.91
CA PHE A 88 -6.96 5.62 -3.81
C PHE A 88 -6.83 4.76 -2.56
N GLU A 89 -7.94 4.19 -2.10
CA GLU A 89 -7.93 3.23 -0.99
C GLU A 89 -7.85 1.80 -1.50
N ILE A 90 -7.00 0.98 -0.88
CA ILE A 90 -6.95 -0.46 -1.15
C ILE A 90 -8.31 -1.06 -0.77
N PRO A 91 -8.99 -1.74 -1.71
CA PRO A 91 -10.33 -2.23 -1.46
C PRO A 91 -10.27 -3.42 -0.51
N THR A 92 -11.27 -3.54 0.37
CA THR A 92 -11.38 -4.69 1.28
C THR A 92 -11.62 -6.01 0.55
N LYS A 93 -12.16 -5.94 -0.68
CA LYS A 93 -12.46 -7.07 -1.56
C LYS A 93 -11.63 -6.99 -2.84
N GLY A 94 -10.32 -7.16 -2.73
CA GLY A 94 -9.40 -7.24 -3.87
C GLY A 94 -8.27 -8.24 -3.61
N THR A 95 -7.54 -8.60 -4.67
CA THR A 95 -6.36 -9.46 -4.56
C THR A 95 -5.13 -8.59 -4.37
N LEU A 96 -4.38 -8.81 -3.30
CA LEU A 96 -3.09 -8.17 -3.07
C LEU A 96 -2.00 -9.20 -3.32
N ARG A 97 -0.98 -8.84 -4.08
CA ARG A 97 0.20 -9.68 -4.25
C ARG A 97 1.47 -8.90 -3.91
N PHE A 98 2.41 -9.60 -3.31
CA PHE A 98 3.71 -9.04 -2.94
C PHE A 98 4.82 -10.00 -3.37
N GLY A 99 5.96 -9.49 -3.78
CA GLY A 99 7.14 -10.30 -4.02
C GLY A 99 8.40 -9.47 -3.90
N VAL A 100 9.45 -10.07 -3.40
CA VAL A 100 10.78 -9.45 -3.36
C VAL A 100 11.51 -9.83 -4.65
N SER A 101 12.19 -8.88 -5.26
CA SER A 101 13.14 -9.16 -6.33
C SER A 101 14.46 -9.56 -5.67
N GLU A 102 14.95 -10.76 -5.98
CA GLU A 102 16.29 -11.22 -5.58
C GLU A 102 17.37 -10.56 -6.43
#